data_AF-A0A1F9X0R2-F1
#
_entry.id   AF-A0A1F9X0R2-F1
#
_cell.length_a   1.000
_cell.length_b   1.000
_cell.length_c   1.000
_cell.angle_alpha   90.00
_cell.angle_beta   90.00
_cell.angle_gamma   90.00
#
_symmetry.space_group_name_H-M   'P 1'
#
loop_
_entity.id
_entity.type
_entity.pdbx_description
1 polymer ?
#
loop_
_entity_poly.entity_id
_entity_poly.type
_entity_poly.pdbx_seq_one_letter_code
_entity_poly.pdbx_strand_id
1 'polypeptide(L)'
;MKLLNALGIIFSFLGSLSLARGLFISKKKALELGVSGWASDSGEENLKLPAVKDRLDQKIFAILGAFLLGLGLMLQLAALIFYP
;
A
#
# COMPACT_ATOMS: atom_id res chain seq x y z
N MET A 1 27.64 8.45 3.85
CA MET A 1 26.84 8.66 2.62
C MET A 1 26.23 7.38 2.03
N LYS A 2 27.04 6.43 1.52
CA LYS A 2 26.52 5.31 0.69
C LYS A 2 25.51 4.39 1.41
N LEU A 3 25.72 4.11 2.70
CA LEU A 3 24.85 3.21 3.46
C LEU A 3 23.46 3.82 3.72
N LEU A 4 23.38 5.09 4.12
CA LEU A 4 22.11 5.76 4.40
C LEU A 4 21.26 5.93 3.13
N ASN A 5 21.91 6.28 2.01
CA ASN A 5 21.27 6.31 0.69
C ASN A 5 20.82 4.91 0.23
N ALA A 6 21.66 3.88 0.41
CA ALA A 6 21.29 2.52 0.06
C ALA A 6 20.07 2.04 0.86
N LEU A 7 20.03 2.31 2.17
CA LEU A 7 18.87 2.01 3.01
C LEU A 7 17.64 2.79 2.55
N GLY A 8 17.78 4.10 2.31
CA GLY A 8 16.68 4.92 1.81
C GLY A 8 16.10 4.43 0.47
N ILE A 9 16.95 3.97 -0.45
CA ILE A 9 16.52 3.34 -1.72
C ILE A 9 15.77 2.04 -1.46
N ILE A 10 16.28 1.16 -0.58
CA ILE A 10 15.63 -0.11 -0.24
C ILE A 10 14.24 0.14 0.37
N PHE A 11 14.14 1.06 1.34
CA PHE A 11 12.87 1.45 1.96
C PHE A 11 11.89 2.03 0.92
N SER A 12 12.38 2.88 0.03
CA SER A 12 11.55 3.46 -1.03
C SER A 12 11.06 2.41 -2.03
N PHE A 13 11.91 1.45 -2.39
CA PHE A 13 11.54 0.35 -3.29
C PHE A 13 10.52 -0.61 -2.66
N LEU A 14 10.73 -0.99 -1.39
CA LEU A 14 9.76 -1.82 -0.66
C LEU A 14 8.43 -1.07 -0.46
N GLY A 15 8.51 0.23 -0.16
CA GLY A 15 7.34 1.08 -0.01
C GLY A 15 6.55 1.23 -1.32
N SER A 16 7.22 1.44 -2.45
CA SER A 16 6.55 1.53 -3.76
C SER A 16 5.90 0.21 -4.17
N LEU A 17 6.55 -0.93 -3.89
CA LEU A 17 5.99 -2.25 -4.15
C LEU A 17 4.74 -2.52 -3.29
N SER A 18 4.80 -2.20 -2.00
CA SER A 18 3.64 -2.31 -1.10
C SER A 18 2.50 -1.38 -1.51
N LEU A 19 2.82 -0.14 -1.89
CA LEU A 19 1.83 0.85 -2.34
C LEU A 19 1.17 0.41 -3.65
N ALA A 20 1.95 -0.07 -4.62
CA ALA A 20 1.43 -0.59 -5.88
C ALA A 20 0.50 -1.79 -5.63
N ARG A 21 0.85 -2.69 -4.71
CA ARG A 21 -0.01 -3.80 -4.31
C ARG A 21 -1.32 -3.34 -3.64
N GLY A 22 -1.28 -2.24 -2.89
CA GLY A 22 -2.47 -1.62 -2.28
C GLY A 22 -3.35 -0.86 -3.27
N LEU A 23 -2.84 -0.45 -4.44
CA LEU A 23 -3.59 0.31 -5.43
C LEU A 23 -4.05 -0.52 -6.63
N PHE A 24 -3.31 -1.56 -6.99
CA PHE A 24 -3.54 -2.31 -8.22
C PHE A 24 -4.47 -3.50 -8.00
N ILE A 25 -5.57 -3.53 -8.73
CA ILE A 25 -6.53 -4.64 -8.72
C ILE A 25 -6.25 -5.55 -9.91
N SER A 26 -6.08 -6.84 -9.66
CA SER A 26 -5.93 -7.82 -10.75
C SER A 26 -7.27 -8.04 -11.47
N LYS A 27 -7.23 -8.35 -12.78
CA LYS A 27 -8.44 -8.63 -13.58
C LYS A 27 -9.35 -9.70 -12.96
N LYS A 28 -8.74 -10.77 -12.41
CA LYS A 28 -9.48 -11.84 -11.70
C LYS A 28 -10.21 -11.29 -10.48
N LYS A 29 -9.54 -10.46 -9.68
CA LYS A 29 -10.13 -9.84 -8.49
C LYS A 29 -11.23 -8.86 -8.87
N ALA A 30 -11.03 -8.03 -9.89
CA ALA A 30 -12.07 -7.13 -10.41
C ALA A 30 -13.34 -7.89 -10.84
N LEU A 31 -13.21 -9.05 -11.50
CA LEU A 31 -14.35 -9.89 -11.84
C LEU A 31 -15.04 -10.47 -10.59
N GLU A 32 -14.28 -10.96 -9.61
CA GLU A 32 -14.81 -11.45 -8.32
C GLU A 32 -15.60 -10.35 -7.57
N LEU A 33 -15.07 -9.12 -7.57
CA LEU A 33 -15.74 -7.96 -6.97
C LEU A 33 -17.00 -7.55 -7.73
N GLY A 34 -16.98 -7.61 -9.07
CA GLY A 34 -18.14 -7.29 -9.90
C GLY A 34 -19.26 -8.32 -9.83
N VAL A 35 -18.93 -9.57 -9.47
CA VAL A 35 -19.89 -10.68 -9.32
C VAL A 35 -20.51 -10.74 -7.93
N SER A 36 -19.95 -10.06 -6.91
CA SER A 36 -20.53 -10.03 -5.57
C SER A 36 -21.85 -9.24 -5.58
N GLY A 37 -22.93 -9.92 -5.95
CA GLY A 37 -24.28 -9.40 -5.92
C GLY A 37 -24.75 -9.24 -4.48
N TRP A 38 -25.38 -8.09 -4.24
CA TRP A 38 -26.20 -7.73 -3.09
C TRP A 38 -25.45 -7.20 -1.87
N ALA A 39 -25.53 -5.87 -1.71
CA ALA A 39 -25.34 -5.21 -0.43
C ALA A 39 -26.56 -5.50 0.46
N SER A 40 -26.31 -5.85 1.71
CA SER A 40 -27.35 -6.04 2.73
C SER A 40 -27.59 -4.72 3.46
N ASP A 41 -28.75 -4.54 4.10
CA ASP A 41 -29.01 -3.38 4.96
C ASP A 41 -28.22 -3.45 6.29
N SER A 42 -27.63 -4.61 6.62
CA SER A 42 -26.76 -4.76 7.79
C SER A 42 -25.31 -4.42 7.48
N GLY A 43 -24.72 -3.47 8.23
CA GLY A 43 -23.31 -3.10 8.11
C GLY A 43 -22.34 -4.26 8.36
N GLU A 44 -22.70 -5.22 9.22
CA GLU A 44 -21.87 -6.40 9.48
C GLU A 44 -21.85 -7.39 8.31
N GLU A 45 -22.95 -7.52 7.58
CA GLU A 45 -23.00 -8.34 6.36
C GLU A 45 -22.23 -7.68 5.23
N ASN A 46 -22.29 -6.35 5.11
CA ASN A 46 -21.52 -5.61 4.13
C ASN A 46 -20.01 -5.73 4.34
N LEU A 47 -19.54 -5.81 5.60
CA LEU A 47 -18.12 -6.08 5.90
C LEU A 47 -17.65 -7.47 5.41
N LYS A 48 -18.56 -8.41 5.21
CA LYS A 48 -18.22 -9.75 4.72
C LYS A 48 -18.07 -9.80 3.20
N LEU A 49 -18.57 -8.78 2.48
CA LEU A 49 -18.52 -8.72 1.02
C LEU A 49 -17.07 -8.75 0.51
N PRO A 50 -16.80 -9.50 -0.58
CA PRO A 50 -15.47 -9.54 -1.19
C PRO A 50 -14.91 -8.15 -1.52
N ALA A 51 -15.76 -7.23 -1.98
CA ALA A 51 -15.38 -5.86 -2.31
C ALA A 51 -14.91 -5.05 -1.10
N VAL A 52 -15.61 -5.18 0.03
CA VAL A 52 -15.25 -4.44 1.25
C VAL A 52 -13.97 -5.00 1.86
N LYS A 53 -13.83 -6.33 1.91
CA LYS A 53 -12.60 -6.99 2.38
C LYS A 53 -11.39 -6.61 1.54
N ASP A 54 -11.52 -6.65 0.21
CA ASP A 54 -10.44 -6.29 -0.70
C ASP A 54 -9.98 -4.83 -0.51
N ARG A 55 -10.93 -3.92 -0.27
CA ARG A 55 -10.62 -2.51 0.03
C ARG A 55 -9.93 -2.32 1.38
N LEU A 56 -10.32 -3.09 2.39
CA LEU A 56 -9.65 -3.06 3.70
C LEU A 56 -8.20 -3.58 3.59
N ASP A 57 -7.98 -4.67 2.87
CA ASP A 57 -6.64 -5.21 2.64
C ASP A 57 -5.78 -4.22 1.83
N GLN A 58 -6.33 -3.65 0.76
CA GLN A 58 -5.67 -2.60 -0.04
C GLN A 58 -5.25 -1.41 0.80
N LYS A 59 -6.13 -0.93 1.68
CA LYS A 59 -5.84 0.18 2.59
C LYS A 59 -4.61 -0.12 3.46
N ILE A 60 -4.50 -1.33 3.99
CA ILE A 60 -3.36 -1.71 4.84
C ILE A 60 -2.07 -1.66 4.04
N PHE A 61 -2.03 -2.28 2.86
CA PHE A 61 -0.83 -2.27 2.00
C PHE A 61 -0.48 -0.88 1.49
N ALA A 62 -1.48 -0.06 1.17
CA ALA A 62 -1.29 1.32 0.74
C ALA A 62 -0.71 2.20 1.87
N ILE A 63 -1.25 2.09 3.09
CA ILE A 63 -0.73 2.82 4.26
C ILE A 63 0.71 2.38 4.56
N LEU A 64 0.97 1.07 4.59
CA LEU A 64 2.31 0.54 4.85
C LEU A 64 3.31 1.00 3.77
N GLY A 65 2.88 0.99 2.51
CA GLY A 65 3.71 1.43 1.39
C GLY A 65 4.02 2.92 1.42
N ALA A 66 3.01 3.76 1.71
CA ALA A 66 3.19 5.19 1.87
C ALA A 66 4.12 5.52 3.05
N PHE A 67 3.99 4.80 4.16
CA PHE A 67 4.86 4.96 5.32
C PHE A 67 6.32 4.60 5.00
N LEU A 68 6.57 3.45 4.38
CA LEU A 68 7.90 3.00 3.96
C LEU A 68 8.54 3.96 2.94
N LEU A 69 7.75 4.45 1.97
CA LEU A 69 8.20 5.47 1.02
C LEU A 69 8.58 6.77 1.71
N GLY A 70 7.74 7.26 2.63
CA GLY A 70 8.04 8.46 3.41
C GLY A 70 9.31 8.31 4.23
N LEU A 71 9.50 7.18 4.90
CA LEU A 71 10.72 6.86 5.64
C LEU A 71 11.95 6.81 4.73
N GLY A 72 11.84 6.15 3.57
CA GLY A 72 12.92 6.07 2.60
C GLY A 72 13.34 7.44 2.08
N LEU A 73 12.36 8.29 1.75
CA LEU A 73 12.58 9.68 1.33
C LEU A 73 13.27 10.50 2.44
N MET A 74 12.81 10.39 3.68
CA MET A 74 13.40 11.11 4.81
C MET A 74 14.85 10.69 5.08
N LEU A 75 15.16 9.40 4.94
CA LEU A 75 16.53 8.90 5.07
C LEU A 75 17.45 9.44 3.96
N GLN A 76 16.94 9.54 2.72
CA GLN A 76 17.68 10.13 1.60
C GLN A 76 17.90 11.64 1.79
N LEU A 77 16.87 12.37 2.25
CA LEU A 77 16.98 13.80 2.55
C LEU A 77 17.96 14.07 3.70
N ALA A 78 17.91 13.27 4.77
CA ALA A 78 18.85 13.37 5.88
C ALA A 78 20.29 13.09 5.43
N ALA A 79 20.50 12.10 4.55
CA ALA A 79 21.82 11.84 3.98
C ALA A 79 22.36 13.06 3.22
N LEU A 80 21.50 13.74 2.45
CA LEU A 80 21.87 14.91 1.65
C LEU A 80 22.14 16.16 2.51
N ILE A 81 21.35 16.40 3.57
CA ILE A 81 21.44 17.62 4.38
C ILE A 81 22.58 17.54 5.41
N PHE A 82 22.70 16.42 6.13
CA PHE A 82 23.66 16.31 7.24
C PHE A 82 25.07 15.91 6.78
N TYR A 83 25.20 15.34 5.58
CA TYR A 83 26.47 14.93 5.01
C TYR A 83 26.49 15.29 3.51
N PRO A 84 26.68 16.58 3.17
CA PRO A 84 26.75 17.04 1.78
C PRO A 84 28.00 16.52 1.06
#